data_AF-A0A2S5CW62-F1
#
_entry.id   AF-A0A2S5CW62-F1
#
_cell.length_a   1.000
_cell.length_b   1.000
_cell.length_c   1.000
_cell.angle_alpha   90.00
_cell.angle_beta   90.00
_cell.angle_gamma   90.00
#
_symmetry.space_group_name_H-M   'P 1'
#
loop_
_entity.id
_entity.type
_entity.pdbx_description
1 polymer ?
#
loop_
_entity_poly.entity_id
_entity_poly.type
_entity_poly.pdbx_seq_one_letter_code
_entity_poly.pdbx_strand_id
1 'polypeptide(L)' 'MMNKTVLRILIRAKEVNKWVAIKHLVKVPLQRSILLHLEDQGLLLVKCHQEKGILIKLTVKGYHQYKNVSEE' A
#
# COMPACT_ATOMS: atom_id res chain seq x y z
N MET A 1 7.04 -7.19 -8.26
CA MET A 1 5.59 -6.90 -8.27
C MET A 1 5.05 -6.92 -6.84
N MET A 2 4.07 -6.07 -6.52
CA MET A 2 3.42 -6.06 -5.20
C MET A 2 2.56 -7.32 -5.04
N ASN A 3 2.58 -7.93 -3.84
CA ASN A 3 1.76 -9.09 -3.54
C ASN A 3 0.25 -8.79 -3.67
N LYS A 4 -0.52 -9.67 -4.34
CA LYS A 4 -1.97 -9.48 -4.57
C LYS A 4 -2.78 -9.29 -3.28
N THR A 5 -2.42 -9.98 -2.19
CA THR A 5 -3.10 -9.85 -0.90
C THR A 5 -2.89 -8.48 -0.28
N VAL A 6 -1.65 -7.97 -0.29
CA VAL A 6 -1.32 -6.61 0.16
C VAL A 6 -2.11 -5.60 -0.67
N LEU A 7 -2.15 -5.80 -1.98
CA LEU A 7 -2.84 -4.91 -2.90
C LEU A 7 -4.34 -4.82 -2.58
N ARG A 8 -5.02 -5.96 -2.36
CA ARG A 8 -6.43 -6.00 -1.96
C ARG A 8 -6.68 -5.26 -0.63
N ILE A 9 -5.79 -5.42 0.35
CA ILE A 9 -5.89 -4.69 1.63
C ILE A 9 -5.78 -3.18 1.39
N LEU A 10 -4.82 -2.75 0.58
CA LEU A 10 -4.60 -1.33 0.28
C LEU A 10 -5.75 -0.71 -0.52
N ILE A 11 -6.34 -1.45 -1.47
CA ILE A 11 -7.52 -1.03 -2.23
C ILE A 11 -8.70 -0.81 -1.29
N ARG A 12 -9.03 -1.80 -0.46
CA ARG A 12 -10.12 -1.68 0.53
C ARG A 12 -9.87 -0.55 1.52
N ALA A 13 -8.64 -0.39 1.99
CA ALA A 13 -8.28 0.72 2.88
C ALA A 13 -8.48 2.08 2.21
N LYS A 14 -8.17 2.20 0.91
CA LYS A 14 -8.37 3.42 0.14
C LYS A 14 -9.85 3.77 -0.05
N GLU A 15 -10.72 2.78 -0.26
CA GLU A 15 -12.17 2.97 -0.39
C GLU A 15 -12.78 3.59 0.87
N VAL A 16 -12.25 3.26 2.04
CA VAL A 16 -12.63 3.86 3.33
C VAL A 16 -11.66 4.98 3.77
N ASN A 17 -10.78 5.45 2.87
CA ASN A 17 -9.81 6.53 3.07
C ASN A 17 -8.81 6.34 4.24
N LYS A 18 -8.54 5.11 4.67
CA LYS A 18 -7.65 4.77 5.80
C LYS A 18 -6.20 4.54 5.37
N TRP A 19 -5.30 4.68 6.35
CA TRP A 19 -3.89 4.27 6.26
C TRP A 19 -3.72 2.85 6.80
N VAL A 20 -2.77 2.10 6.24
CA VAL A 20 -2.44 0.73 6.66
C VAL A 20 -1.05 0.72 7.28
N ALA A 21 -0.91 0.22 8.50
CA ALA A 21 0.40 0.03 9.08
C ALA A 21 1.04 -1.25 8.53
N ILE A 22 2.31 -1.17 8.11
CA ILE A 22 3.04 -2.32 7.54
C ILE A 22 3.12 -3.48 8.54
N LYS A 23 3.15 -3.19 9.84
CA LYS A 23 3.12 -4.21 10.91
C LYS A 23 1.84 -5.06 10.93
N HIS A 24 0.79 -4.72 10.19
CA HIS A 24 -0.39 -5.58 10.02
C HIS A 24 -0.30 -6.46 8.76
N LEU A 25 0.71 -6.23 7.92
CA LEU A 25 0.98 -6.96 6.68
C LEU A 25 2.03 -8.07 6.89
N VAL A 26 2.36 -8.42 8.14
CA VAL A 26 3.49 -9.31 8.55
C VAL A 26 3.57 -10.64 7.80
N LYS A 27 2.45 -11.14 7.28
CA LYS A 27 2.41 -12.39 6.49
C LYS A 27 2.96 -12.23 5.07
N VAL A 28 3.32 -11.02 4.66
CA VAL A 28 3.87 -10.72 3.34
C VAL A 28 5.13 -9.88 3.50
N PRO A 29 6.33 -10.40 3.16
CA PRO A 29 7.54 -9.60 3.17
C PRO A 29 7.41 -8.46 2.15
N LEU A 30 7.18 -7.25 2.64
CA LEU A 30 7.21 -6.02 1.87
C LEU A 30 8.61 -5.43 1.93
N GLN A 31 9.35 -5.58 0.83
CA GLN A 31 10.67 -4.96 0.72
C GLN A 31 10.54 -3.44 0.68
N ARG A 32 11.39 -2.75 1.46
CA ARG A 32 11.42 -1.28 1.50
C ARG A 32 11.69 -0.65 0.13
N SER A 33 12.50 -1.30 -0.70
CA SER A 33 12.77 -0.87 -2.08
C SER A 33 11.50 -0.78 -2.93
N ILE A 34 10.56 -1.73 -2.78
CA ILE A 34 9.29 -1.72 -3.50
C ILE A 34 8.43 -0.54 -3.05
N LEU A 35 8.40 -0.24 -1.74
CA LEU A 35 7.62 0.88 -1.21
C LEU A 35 8.13 2.22 -1.73
N LEU A 36 9.44 2.43 -1.70
CA LEU A 36 10.09 3.64 -2.22
C LEU A 36 9.84 3.78 -3.72
N HIS A 37 10.01 2.71 -4.48
CA HIS A 37 9.75 2.72 -5.92
C HIS A 37 8.30 3.12 -6.27
N LEU A 38 7.33 2.63 -5.49
CA LEU A 38 5.91 2.97 -5.69
C LEU A 38 5.57 4.39 -5.24
N GLU A 39 6.28 4.89 -4.22
CA GLU A 39 6.18 6.28 -3.79
C GLU A 39 6.75 7.24 -4.84
N ASP A 40 7.92 6.94 -5.41
CA ASP A 40 8.53 7.69 -6.51
C ASP A 40 7.62 7.76 -7.76
N GLN A 41 6.86 6.69 -8.02
CA GLN A 41 5.87 6.65 -9.11
C GLN A 41 4.57 7.42 -8.79
N GLY A 42 4.42 7.92 -7.57
CA GLY A 42 3.21 8.58 -7.08
C GLY A 42 2.02 7.64 -6.91
N LEU A 43 2.26 6.34 -6.73
CA LEU A 43 1.21 5.32 -6.55
C LEU A 43 0.92 5.05 -5.08
N LEU A 44 1.90 5.28 -4.22
CA LEU A 44 1.82 5.04 -2.79
C LEU A 44 2.28 6.29 -2.03
N LEU A 45 1.69 6.52 -0.87
CA LEU A 45 2.18 7.44 0.14
C LEU A 45 2.76 6.64 1.29
N VAL A 46 3.97 6.98 1.72
CA VAL A 46 4.60 6.38 2.90
C VAL A 46 4.74 7.45 3.99
N LYS A 47 4.37 7.09 5.21
CA LYS A 47 4.49 7.97 6.37
C LYS A 47 5.08 7.21 7.55
N CYS A 48 6.14 7.75 8.15
CA CYS A 48 6.63 7.27 9.44
C CYS A 48 5.78 7.83 10.58
N HIS A 49 5.33 6.96 11.48
CA HIS A 49 4.60 7.30 12.69
C HIS A 49 5.31 6.72 13.91
N GLN A 50 5.51 7.52 14.96
CA GLN A 50 6.32 7.15 16.13
C GLN A 50 5.83 5.84 16.80
N GLU A 51 4.52 5.71 17.07
CA GLU A 51 3.97 4.51 17.72
C GLU A 51 3.54 3.38 16.76
N LYS A 52 3.07 3.74 15.56
CA LYS A 52 2.47 2.79 14.61
C LYS A 52 3.47 2.26 13.59
N GLY A 53 4.69 2.80 13.58
CA GLY A 53 5.73 2.47 12.61
C GLY A 53 5.41 3.06 11.24
N ILE A 54 5.73 2.31 10.18
CA ILE A 54 5.51 2.76 8.81
C ILE A 54 4.04 2.56 8.43
N LEU A 55 3.40 3.64 8.00
CA LEU A 55 2.06 3.67 7.45
C LEU A 55 2.14 3.85 5.94
N ILE A 56 1.30 3.13 5.21
CA ILE A 56 1.20 3.23 3.76
C ILE A 56 -0.25 3.43 3.33
N LYS A 57 -0.43 4.13 2.21
CA LYS A 57 -1.75 4.41 1.63
C LYS A 57 -1.65 4.58 0.12
N LEU A 58 -2.61 4.06 -0.63
CA LEU A 58 -2.67 4.32 -2.07
C LEU A 58 -3.04 5.78 -2.35
N THR A 59 -2.39 6.36 -3.35
CA THR A 59 -2.85 7.59 -3.97
C THR A 59 -4.10 7.31 -4.82
N VAL A 60 -4.77 8.36 -5.31
CA VAL A 60 -5.85 8.20 -6.28
C VAL A 60 -5.33 7.50 -7.55
N LYS A 61 -4.15 7.92 -8.03
CA LYS A 61 -3.46 7.30 -9.17
C LYS A 61 -3.19 5.80 -8.92
N GLY A 62 -2.60 5.45 -7.77
CA GLY A 62 -2.33 4.07 -7.40
C GLY A 62 -3.59 3.21 -7.31
N TYR A 63 -4.68 3.77 -6.76
CA TYR A 63 -5.97 3.07 -6.71
C TYR A 63 -6.49 2.70 -8.10
N HIS A 64 -6.54 3.66 -9.03
CA HIS A 64 -7.01 3.39 -10.39
C HIS A 64 -6.13 2.39 -11.13
N GLN A 65 -4.81 2.44 -10.95
CA GLN A 65 -3.88 1.50 -11.56
C GLN A 65 -4.08 0.07 -11.05
N TYR A 66 -4.38 -0.10 -9.76
CA TYR A 66 -4.40 -1.42 -9.12
C TYR A 66 -5.78 -2.03 -8.94
N LYS A 67 -6.86 -1.24 -8.99
CA LYS A 67 -8.23 -1.73 -8.81
C LYS A 67 -8.53 -2.91 -9.74
N ASN A 68 -8.23 -2.73 -11.03
CA ASN A 68 -8.53 -3.71 -12.07
C ASN A 68 -7.59 -4.93 -12.04
N VAL A 69 -6.40 -4.81 -11.45
CA VAL A 69 -5.42 -5.91 -11.32
C VAL A 69 -5.77 -6.87 -10.17
N SER A 70 -6.69 -6.47 -9.29
CA SER A 70 -7.04 -7.25 -8.10
C SER A 70 -8.22 -8.21 -8.28
N GLU A 71 -8.96 -8.07 -9.39
CA GLU A 71 -10.14 -8.85 -9.78
C GLU A 71 -9.80 -10.09 -10.66
N GLU A 72 -8.54 -10.22 -11.10
CA GLU A 72 -7.97 -11.43 -11.72
C GLU A 72 -7.21 -12.31 -10.70
#